data_AF-A0A418SYY8-F1
#
_entry.id   AF-A0A418SYY8-F1
#
_cell.length_a   1.000
_cell.length_b   1.000
_cell.length_c   1.000
_cell.angle_alpha   90.00
_cell.angle_beta   90.00
_cell.angle_gamma   90.00
#
_symmetry.space_group_name_H-M   'P 1'
#
loop_
_entity.id
_entity.type
_entity.pdbx_description
1 polymer ?
#
loop_
_entity_poly.entity_id
_entity_poly.type
_entity_poly.pdbx_seq_one_letter_code
_entity_poly.pdbx_strand_id
1 'polypeptide(L)'
;MATLVFPYRDADTGGPIDLEPCPGTGGHCVILDETAQQYVHVHAVEGMSGSGSVMFHAEFPAAGLYKLWGQFQLKGEVLVVPFVIEAR
;
A
#
# COMPACT_ATOMS: atom_id res chain seq x y z
N MET A 1 11.24 -10.27 -4.74
CA MET A 1 10.52 -9.63 -3.61
C MET A 1 11.09 -8.27 -3.23
N ALA A 2 10.22 -7.25 -3.16
CA ALA A 2 10.49 -5.91 -2.66
C ALA A 2 9.52 -5.54 -1.53
N THR A 3 9.97 -4.72 -0.58
CA THR A 3 9.13 -4.22 0.52
C THR A 3 8.65 -2.80 0.19
N LEU A 4 7.34 -2.62 0.14
CA LEU A 4 6.69 -1.32 -0.01
C LEU A 4 6.24 -0.85 1.37
N VAL A 5 6.70 0.34 1.77
CA VAL A 5 6.32 0.95 3.05
C VAL A 5 5.50 2.20 2.76
N PHE A 6 4.29 2.24 3.29
CA PHE A 6 3.39 3.38 3.19
C PHE A 6 3.34 4.07 4.56
N PRO A 7 4.19 5.09 4.80
CA PRO A 7 4.11 5.88 6.01
C PRO A 7 2.90 6.80 5.96
N TYR A 8 2.28 7.03 7.10
CA TYR A 8 1.14 7.93 7.22
C TYR A 8 1.24 8.74 8.51
N ARG A 9 0.79 9.99 8.42
CA ARG A 9 0.86 10.99 9.48
C ARG A 9 -0.37 11.86 9.43
N ASP A 10 -0.78 12.34 10.60
CA ASP A 10 -1.84 13.34 10.70
C ASP A 10 -1.38 14.63 10.05
N ALA A 11 -2.20 15.19 9.17
CA ALA A 11 -1.82 16.34 8.36
C ALA A 11 -1.66 17.62 9.19
N ASP A 12 -2.42 17.74 10.29
CA ASP A 12 -2.42 18.93 11.13
C ASP A 12 -1.32 18.87 12.19
N THR A 13 -1.14 17.70 12.81
CA THR A 13 -0.21 17.51 13.93
C THR A 13 1.13 16.88 13.54
N GLY A 14 1.23 16.25 12.37
CA GLY A 14 2.39 15.46 11.95
C GLY A 14 2.61 14.16 12.76
N GLY A 15 1.73 13.90 13.72
CA GLY A 15 1.77 12.76 14.63
C GLY A 15 1.44 11.44 13.92
N PRO A 16 1.74 10.30 14.57
CA PRO A 16 1.31 9.01 14.07
C PRO A 16 -0.22 8.91 14.08
N ILE A 17 -0.77 8.22 13.09
CA ILE A 17 -2.16 7.79 13.10
C ILE A 17 -2.16 6.27 13.30
N ASP A 18 -3.29 5.72 13.74
CA ASP A 18 -3.57 4.29 13.67
C ASP A 18 -4.65 4.04 12.64
N LEU A 19 -4.38 3.14 11.69
CA LEU A 19 -5.38 2.68 10.73
C LEU A 19 -6.26 1.61 11.37
N GLU A 20 -7.53 1.59 10.95
CA GLU A 20 -8.42 0.49 11.27
C GLU A 20 -8.07 -0.70 10.38
N PRO A 21 -8.32 -1.95 10.84
CA PRO A 21 -8.23 -3.11 9.95
C PRO A 21 -9.18 -2.93 8.76
N CYS A 22 -8.67 -3.09 7.54
CA CYS A 22 -9.56 -3.26 6.39
C CYS A 22 -10.33 -4.59 6.55
N PRO A 23 -11.55 -4.72 6.01
CA PRO A 23 -12.28 -5.98 6.05
C PRO A 23 -11.45 -7.12 5.43
N GLY A 24 -10.89 -7.99 6.28
CA GLY A 24 -10.10 -9.15 5.87
C GLY A 24 -8.58 -9.04 6.07
N THR A 25 -7.96 -7.85 6.12
CA THR A 25 -6.49 -7.66 6.34
C THR A 25 -6.12 -6.25 6.84
N GLY A 26 -4.86 -6.03 7.24
CA GLY A 26 -4.33 -4.70 7.66
C GLY A 26 -4.15 -3.67 6.52
N GLY A 27 -4.60 -3.95 5.30
CA GLY A 27 -4.48 -3.08 4.13
C GLY A 27 -4.33 -3.87 2.82
N HIS A 28 -4.72 -3.27 1.68
CA HIS A 28 -4.62 -3.89 0.36
C HIS A 28 -3.78 -3.02 -0.58
N CYS A 29 -3.00 -3.65 -1.47
CA CYS A 29 -2.33 -2.94 -2.54
C CYS A 29 -2.51 -3.66 -3.88
N VAL A 30 -2.98 -2.92 -4.87
CA VAL A 30 -3.08 -3.37 -6.27
C VAL A 30 -1.98 -2.68 -7.07
N ILE A 31 -1.33 -3.44 -7.94
CA ILE A 31 -0.21 -3.01 -8.77
C ILE A 31 -0.47 -3.48 -10.20
N LEU A 32 -0.35 -2.56 -11.16
CA LEU A 32 -0.45 -2.83 -12.58
C LEU A 32 0.77 -2.29 -13.31
N ASP A 33 1.28 -3.01 -14.30
CA ASP A 33 2.25 -2.46 -15.24
C ASP A 33 1.61 -1.43 -16.18
N GLU A 34 2.42 -0.69 -16.93
CA GLU A 34 1.96 0.34 -17.87
C GLU A 34 0.99 -0.18 -18.94
N THR A 35 1.06 -1.47 -19.27
CA THR A 35 0.20 -2.11 -20.28
C THR A 35 -1.07 -2.74 -19.69
N ALA A 36 -1.19 -2.75 -18.36
CA ALA A 36 -2.22 -3.46 -17.61
C ALA A 36 -2.33 -4.96 -17.94
N GLN A 37 -1.20 -5.60 -18.27
CA GLN A 37 -1.08 -7.05 -18.50
C GLN A 37 -0.54 -7.79 -17.27
N GLN A 38 0.24 -7.12 -16.43
CA GLN A 38 0.78 -7.67 -15.18
C GLN A 38 -0.02 -7.11 -14.01
N TYR A 39 -0.76 -7.98 -13.33
CA TYR A 39 -1.55 -7.63 -12.15
C TYR A 39 -0.99 -8.32 -10.91
N VAL A 40 -0.70 -7.53 -9.89
CA VAL A 40 -0.24 -8.02 -8.59
C VAL A 40 -1.16 -7.46 -7.51
N HIS A 41 -1.69 -8.36 -6.68
CA HIS A 41 -2.50 -8.01 -5.51
C HIS A 41 -1.82 -8.56 -4.26
N VAL A 42 -1.49 -7.66 -3.34
CA VAL A 42 -0.80 -8.01 -2.10
C VAL A 42 -1.56 -7.45 -0.92
N HIS A 43 -1.49 -8.17 0.19
CA HIS A 43 -2.05 -7.74 1.46
C HIS A 43 -0.95 -7.24 2.38
N ALA A 44 -1.36 -6.42 3.34
CA ALA A 44 -0.48 -5.94 4.39
C ALA A 44 0.18 -7.10 5.15
N VAL A 45 1.47 -6.97 5.46
CA VAL A 45 2.21 -7.97 6.24
C VAL A 45 1.68 -7.98 7.67
N GLU A 46 1.25 -9.15 8.13
CA GLU A 46 0.70 -9.35 9.46
C GLU A 46 1.71 -8.98 10.55
N GLY A 47 1.25 -8.26 11.58
CA GLY A 47 2.10 -7.80 12.69
C GLY A 47 3.13 -6.71 12.35
N MET A 48 3.28 -6.32 11.09
CA MET A 48 4.18 -5.25 10.65
C MET A 48 3.44 -3.97 10.25
N SER A 49 2.12 -4.01 10.21
CA SER A 49 1.26 -2.86 9.98
C SER A 49 0.77 -2.36 11.33
N GLY A 50 1.23 -1.18 11.71
CA GLY A 50 1.00 -0.58 13.03
C GLY A 50 1.07 0.94 12.93
N SER A 51 1.13 1.62 14.08
CA SER A 51 1.08 3.08 14.16
C SER A 51 2.04 3.76 13.18
N GLY A 52 1.49 4.53 12.24
CA GLY A 52 2.24 5.33 11.29
C GLY A 52 2.81 4.63 10.04
N SER A 53 2.69 3.31 9.85
CA SER A 53 3.01 2.69 8.55
C SER A 53 2.32 1.34 8.27
N VAL A 54 2.06 1.07 6.98
CA VAL A 54 1.64 -0.25 6.47
C VAL A 54 2.72 -0.77 5.53
N MET A 55 3.04 -2.06 5.65
CA MET A 55 4.04 -2.71 4.81
C MET A 55 3.42 -3.78 3.92
N PHE A 56 3.91 -3.87 2.68
CA PHE A 56 3.52 -4.90 1.72
C PHE A 56 4.78 -5.56 1.15
N HIS A 57 4.71 -6.86 0.89
CA HIS A 57 5.70 -7.56 0.09
C HIS A 57 5.14 -7.80 -1.31
N ALA A 58 5.80 -7.24 -2.32
CA ALA A 58 5.40 -7.35 -3.71
C ALA A 58 6.54 -7.91 -4.57
N GLU A 59 6.17 -8.62 -5.63
CA GLU A 59 7.11 -9.02 -6.67
C GLU A 59 6.74 -8.33 -7.97
N PHE A 60 7.76 -7.81 -8.66
CA PHE A 60 7.62 -7.16 -9.96
C PHE A 60 8.13 -8.14 -11.02
N PRO A 61 7.26 -8.66 -11.90
CA PRO A 61 7.64 -9.69 -12.88
C PRO A 61 8.69 -9.23 -13.90
N ALA A 62 8.77 -7.92 -14.14
CA ALA A 62 9.70 -7.31 -15.08
C ALA A 62 10.11 -5.91 -14.61
N ALA A 63 11.19 -5.37 -15.19
CA ALA A 63 11.52 -3.97 -15.09
C ALA A 63 10.53 -3.12 -15.89
N GLY A 64 10.22 -1.92 -15.42
CA GLY A 64 9.29 -1.00 -16.08
C GLY A 64 8.49 -0.13 -15.12
N LEU A 65 7.56 0.64 -15.67
CA LEU A 65 6.66 1.48 -14.89
C LEU A 65 5.48 0.68 -14.36
N TYR A 66 5.17 0.90 -13.09
CA TYR A 66 4.02 0.33 -12.41
C TYR A 66 3.19 1.42 -11.75
N LYS A 67 1.87 1.27 -11.84
CA LYS A 67 0.90 2.07 -11.08
C LYS A 67 0.38 1.23 -9.92
N LEU A 68 0.39 1.82 -8.74
CA LEU A 68 0.01 1.19 -7.48
C LEU A 68 -1.14 1.97 -6.86
N TRP A 69 -2.00 1.26 -6.16
CA TRP A 69 -3.03 1.84 -5.31
C TRP A 69 -2.99 1.14 -3.96
N GLY A 70 -2.60 1.88 -2.92
CA GLY A 70 -2.74 1.44 -1.54
C GLY A 70 -4.15 1.78 -1.04
N GLN A 71 -4.85 0.81 -0.49
CA GLN A 71 -6.17 0.97 0.12
C GLN A 71 -6.06 0.77 1.64
N PHE A 72 -6.54 1.77 2.38
CA PHE A 72 -6.45 1.87 3.84
C PHE A 72 -7.80 2.24 4.43
N GLN A 73 -8.05 1.86 5.69
CA GLN A 73 -9.25 2.24 6.43
C GLN A 73 -8.87 3.24 7.52
N LEU A 74 -9.48 4.43 7.51
CA LEU A 74 -9.23 5.48 8.48
C LEU A 74 -10.55 6.15 8.89
N LYS A 75 -10.85 6.11 10.20
CA LYS A 75 -12.01 6.79 10.80
C LYS A 75 -13.35 6.41 10.12
N GLY A 76 -13.53 5.15 9.76
CA GLY A 76 -14.73 4.66 9.07
C GLY A 76 -14.76 4.92 7.56
N GLU A 77 -13.73 5.57 6.99
CA GLU A 77 -13.62 5.83 5.56
C GLU A 77 -12.51 5.01 4.88
N VAL A 78 -12.76 4.62 3.62
CA VAL A 78 -11.76 3.95 2.77
C VAL A 78 -10.95 5.01 2.02
N LEU A 79 -9.64 5.01 2.23
CA LEU A 79 -8.68 5.84 1.51
C LEU A 79 -7.97 5.01 0.45
N VAL A 80 -7.95 5.49 -0.80
CA VAL A 80 -7.20 4.89 -1.90
C VAL A 80 -6.17 5.88 -2.40
N VAL A 81 -4.89 5.53 -2.30
CA VAL A 81 -3.78 6.44 -2.62
C VAL A 81 -2.98 5.90 -3.81
N PRO A 82 -2.89 6.64 -4.93
CA PRO A 82 -2.17 6.20 -6.11
C PRO A 82 -0.68 6.55 -6.04
N PHE A 83 0.17 5.66 -6.52
CA PHE A 83 1.60 5.89 -6.74
C PHE A 83 2.02 5.36 -8.11
N VAL A 84 3.07 5.96 -8.68
CA VAL A 84 3.76 5.43 -9.85
C VAL A 84 5.21 5.21 -9.45
N ILE A 85 5.73 4.01 -9.71
CA ILE A 85 7.12 3.66 -9.46
C ILE A 85 7.73 3.06 -10.71
N GLU A 86 9.05 3.06 -10.75
CA GLU A 86 9.83 2.34 -11.75
C GLU A 86 10.51 1.14 -11.05
N ALA A 87 10.19 -0.07 -11.49
CA ALA A 87 10.92 -1.28 -11.10
C ALA A 87 12.14 -1.44 -12.01
N ARG A 88 13.30 -1.70 -11.41
CA ARG A 88 14.60 -1.83 -12.11
C ARG A 88 15.25 -3.15 -11.79
#